data_AF-X1T2R4-F1
#
_entry.id   AF-X1T2R4-F1
#
_cell.length_a   1.000
_cell.length_b   1.000
_cell.length_c   1.000
_cell.angle_alpha   90.00
_cell.angle_beta   90.00
_cell.angle_gamma   90.00
#
_symmetry.space_group_name_H-M   'P 1'
#
loop_
_entity.id
_entity.type
_entity.pdbx_description
1 polymer ?
#
loop_
_entity_poly.entity_id
_entity_poly.type
_entity_poly.pdbx_seq_one_letter_code
_entity_poly.pdbx_strand_id
1 'polypeptide(L)'
;MPIYEDETTTREALFELRKRNLCQVCGGKLDVFLDADKGKAFLACRNDFSHQGIERKYEPTPFEREGYGAFNIPTRREMMEQELGSERATKLIKYEGVVSLSKADAMEILQTIWPEAPELEVLKAAMICHHYGLNPLMKHVFLIPFKRRQKGIVVGEDWVTVLGIKATRLIAHRCGDFSYLGDTPRIMTEEEQKRIFGEVDNTKVLAITKLKDTKGNEAPGYGSWPKDEQPYG
;
A
#
# COMPACT_ATOMS: atom_id res chain seq x y z
N MET A 1 -35.90 -19.05 9.35
CA MET A 1 -35.77 -19.21 10.81
C MET A 1 -34.37 -19.75 11.07
N PRO A 2 -33.62 -19.21 12.04
CA PRO A 2 -32.31 -19.74 12.41
C PRO A 2 -32.40 -21.24 12.76
N ILE A 3 -31.40 -22.01 12.35
CA ILE A 3 -31.31 -23.45 12.65
C ILE A 3 -30.52 -23.58 13.95
N TYR A 4 -31.19 -23.92 15.04
CA TYR A 4 -30.55 -24.12 16.33
C TYR A 4 -29.91 -25.50 16.42
N GLU A 5 -28.86 -25.62 17.23
CA GLU A 5 -28.36 -26.93 17.63
C GLU A 5 -29.39 -27.67 18.51
N ASP A 6 -29.51 -28.96 18.25
CA ASP A 6 -30.42 -29.88 18.94
C ASP A 6 -29.80 -31.28 19.00
N GLU A 7 -30.56 -32.28 19.45
CA GLU A 7 -30.10 -33.66 19.58
C GLU A 7 -29.69 -34.30 18.24
N THR A 8 -30.13 -33.73 17.12
CA THR A 8 -29.87 -34.21 15.75
C THR A 8 -28.87 -33.34 14.99
N THR A 9 -28.77 -32.06 15.33
CA THR A 9 -27.93 -31.07 14.66
C THR A 9 -26.90 -30.54 15.64
N THR A 10 -25.69 -31.11 15.61
CA THR A 10 -24.59 -30.66 16.48
C THR A 10 -24.01 -29.33 16.00
N ARG A 11 -23.23 -28.69 16.88
CA ARG A 11 -22.49 -27.47 16.55
C ARG A 11 -21.55 -27.66 15.35
N GLU A 12 -20.87 -28.80 15.27
CA GLU A 12 -20.01 -29.16 14.14
C GLU A 12 -20.83 -29.29 12.85
N ALA A 13 -22.04 -29.86 12.93
CA ALA A 13 -22.95 -29.94 11.79
C ALA A 13 -23.38 -28.55 11.30
N LEU A 14 -23.64 -27.60 12.22
CA LEU A 14 -23.91 -26.20 11.85
C LEU A 14 -22.72 -25.56 11.12
N PHE A 15 -21.48 -25.82 11.57
CA PHE A 15 -20.27 -25.35 10.90
C PHE A 15 -20.07 -25.98 9.51
N GLU A 16 -20.43 -27.24 9.32
CA GLU A 16 -20.38 -27.88 8.00
C GLU A 16 -21.46 -27.33 7.05
N LEU A 17 -22.67 -27.07 7.56
CA LEU A 17 -23.73 -26.41 6.80
C LEU A 17 -23.31 -24.99 6.37
N ARG A 18 -22.67 -24.24 7.26
CA ARG A 18 -22.11 -22.90 6.96
C ARG A 18 -21.17 -22.93 5.74
N LYS A 19 -20.35 -23.97 5.60
CA LYS A 19 -19.33 -24.08 4.55
C LYS A 19 -19.88 -24.42 3.17
N ARG A 20 -21.11 -24.94 3.07
CA ARG A 20 -21.64 -25.51 1.82
C ARG A 20 -22.94 -24.84 1.34
N ASN A 21 -23.50 -23.96 2.16
CA ASN A 21 -24.80 -23.37 1.95
C ASN A 21 -24.76 -21.84 2.06
N LEU A 22 -25.64 -21.21 1.30
CA LEU A 22 -25.88 -19.77 1.34
C LEU A 22 -27.29 -19.50 1.85
N CYS A 23 -27.54 -18.27 2.26
CA CYS A 23 -28.89 -17.80 2.53
C CYS A 23 -29.73 -17.89 1.26
N GLN A 24 -30.87 -18.58 1.34
CA GLN A 24 -31.78 -18.74 0.21
C GLN A 24 -32.44 -17.41 -0.23
N VAL A 25 -32.55 -16.43 0.68
CA VAL A 25 -33.22 -15.16 0.41
C VAL A 25 -32.30 -14.18 -0.32
N CYS A 26 -31.08 -13.99 0.17
CA CYS A 26 -30.18 -12.93 -0.33
C CYS A 26 -28.89 -13.45 -0.97
N GLY A 27 -28.67 -14.76 -1.02
CA GLY A 27 -27.41 -15.36 -1.47
C GLY A 27 -26.21 -15.07 -0.56
N GLY A 28 -26.41 -14.38 0.56
CA GLY A 28 -25.35 -14.04 1.51
C GLY A 28 -24.85 -15.24 2.30
N LYS A 29 -23.65 -15.13 2.86
CA LYS A 29 -23.06 -16.19 3.68
C LYS A 29 -23.86 -16.43 4.95
N LEU A 30 -23.79 -17.67 5.44
CA LEU A 30 -24.28 -18.06 6.75
C LEU A 30 -23.16 -17.91 7.79
N ASP A 31 -23.54 -17.73 9.05
CA ASP A 31 -22.62 -17.84 10.18
C ASP A 31 -23.26 -18.57 11.36
N VAL A 32 -22.41 -19.13 12.22
CA VAL A 32 -22.81 -19.81 13.45
C VAL A 32 -22.69 -18.82 14.60
N PHE A 33 -23.82 -18.47 15.19
CA PHE A 33 -23.95 -17.54 16.30
C PHE A 33 -24.24 -18.30 17.59
N LEU A 34 -24.03 -17.64 18.72
CA LEU A 34 -24.41 -18.16 20.04
C LEU A 34 -25.61 -17.35 20.54
N ASP A 35 -26.71 -18.04 20.85
CA ASP A 35 -27.83 -17.46 21.57
C ASP A 35 -27.50 -17.50 23.07
N ALA A 36 -27.19 -16.33 23.63
CA ALA A 36 -26.74 -16.21 25.02
C ALA A 36 -27.84 -16.60 26.03
N ASP A 37 -29.10 -16.39 25.68
CA ASP A 37 -30.24 -16.69 26.57
C ASP A 37 -30.53 -18.19 26.62
N LYS A 38 -30.32 -18.89 25.49
CA LYS A 38 -30.56 -20.34 25.38
C LYS A 38 -29.30 -21.17 25.59
N GLY A 39 -28.12 -20.55 25.61
CA GLY A 39 -26.83 -21.23 25.66
C GLY A 39 -26.58 -22.14 24.45
N LYS A 40 -27.24 -21.88 23.32
CA LYS A 40 -27.24 -22.74 22.14
C LYS A 40 -26.67 -22.05 20.92
N ALA A 41 -25.86 -22.77 20.14
CA ALA A 41 -25.44 -22.31 18.83
C ALA A 41 -26.59 -22.36 17.82
N PHE A 42 -26.59 -21.43 16.86
CA PHE A 42 -27.53 -21.45 15.74
C PHE A 42 -26.90 -20.92 14.46
N LEU A 43 -27.33 -21.46 13.31
CA LEU A 43 -26.93 -21.01 11.99
C LEU A 43 -27.96 -20.01 11.45
N ALA A 44 -27.49 -18.83 11.02
CA ALA A 44 -28.33 -17.80 10.41
C ALA A 44 -27.60 -17.07 9.27
N CYS A 45 -28.33 -16.27 8.50
CA CYS A 45 -27.72 -15.39 7.52
C CYS A 45 -26.91 -14.30 8.21
N ARG A 46 -25.69 -14.05 7.73
CA ARG A 46 -24.79 -13.03 8.27
C ARG A 46 -25.32 -11.60 8.10
N ASN A 47 -26.10 -11.37 7.04
CA ASN A 47 -26.55 -10.03 6.68
C ASN A 47 -27.88 -9.64 7.35
N ASP A 48 -28.75 -10.61 7.62
CA ASP A 48 -30.04 -10.38 8.28
C ASP A 48 -30.55 -11.66 8.95
N PHE A 49 -30.78 -11.59 10.26
CA PHE A 49 -31.28 -12.72 11.07
C PHE A 49 -32.73 -13.12 10.75
N SER A 50 -33.51 -12.25 10.10
CA SER A 50 -34.89 -12.52 9.71
C SER A 50 -35.00 -13.47 8.51
N HIS A 51 -33.94 -13.59 7.71
CA HIS A 51 -33.93 -14.41 6.52
C HIS A 51 -34.16 -15.90 6.81
N GLN A 52 -34.91 -16.56 5.92
CA GLN A 52 -35.31 -17.95 6.08
C GLN A 52 -34.80 -18.82 4.94
N GLY A 53 -34.40 -20.05 5.27
CA GLY A 53 -33.96 -21.03 4.29
C GLY A 53 -32.47 -20.95 3.97
N ILE A 54 -31.90 -22.12 3.68
CA ILE A 54 -30.53 -22.28 3.21
C ILE A 54 -30.58 -23.01 1.86
N GLU A 55 -29.86 -22.51 0.86
CA GLU A 55 -29.76 -23.18 -0.45
C GLU A 55 -28.35 -23.73 -0.62
N ARG A 56 -28.25 -24.93 -1.19
CA ARG A 56 -26.99 -25.64 -1.42
C ARG A 56 -26.36 -25.14 -2.72
N LYS A 57 -25.65 -24.01 -2.63
CA LYS A 57 -25.01 -23.34 -3.78
C LYS A 57 -23.73 -22.57 -3.44
N TYR A 58 -23.01 -22.97 -2.39
CA TYR A 58 -21.72 -22.32 -2.13
C TYR A 58 -20.58 -23.05 -2.84
N GLU A 59 -20.12 -22.46 -3.94
CA GLU A 59 -18.79 -22.74 -4.48
C GLU A 59 -17.81 -21.74 -3.86
N PRO A 60 -16.86 -22.18 -3.02
CA PRO A 60 -15.87 -21.28 -2.46
C PRO A 60 -15.03 -20.66 -3.59
N THR A 61 -14.84 -19.35 -3.51
CA THR A 61 -13.97 -18.61 -4.43
C THR A 61 -12.54 -19.16 -4.37
N PRO A 62 -11.71 -18.96 -5.42
CA PRO A 62 -10.29 -19.35 -5.38
C PRO A 62 -9.55 -18.82 -4.14
N PHE A 63 -9.85 -17.57 -3.74
CA PHE A 63 -9.30 -16.96 -2.52
C PHE A 63 -9.70 -17.73 -1.24
N GLU A 64 -10.91 -18.25 -1.17
CA GLU A 64 -11.40 -19.00 0.00
C GLU A 64 -10.88 -20.45 0.02
N ARG A 65 -10.50 -21.00 -1.14
CA ARG A 65 -9.89 -22.33 -1.26
C ARG A 65 -8.39 -22.32 -0.97
N GLU A 66 -7.67 -21.34 -1.51
CA GLU A 66 -6.20 -21.35 -1.58
C GLU A 66 -5.57 -20.14 -0.84
N GLY A 67 -6.39 -19.26 -0.25
CA GLY A 67 -5.93 -18.06 0.44
C GLY A 67 -5.24 -17.08 -0.51
N TYR A 68 -4.29 -16.31 0.02
CA TYR A 68 -3.45 -15.41 -0.77
C TYR A 68 -2.58 -16.14 -1.82
N GLY A 69 -2.41 -17.46 -1.70
CA GLY A 69 -1.67 -18.28 -2.67
C GLY A 69 -2.32 -18.34 -4.05
N ALA A 70 -3.65 -18.19 -4.14
CA ALA A 70 -4.38 -18.16 -5.42
C ALA A 70 -3.97 -16.97 -6.32
N PHE A 71 -3.52 -15.87 -5.73
CA PHE A 71 -3.24 -14.66 -6.50
C PHE A 71 -1.82 -14.63 -7.09
N ASN A 72 -0.99 -15.64 -6.81
CA ASN A 72 0.42 -15.70 -7.22
C ASN A 72 1.13 -14.35 -7.02
N ILE A 73 0.78 -13.64 -5.94
CA ILE A 73 1.36 -12.34 -5.60
C ILE A 73 2.74 -12.65 -5.02
N PRO A 74 3.83 -12.22 -5.67
CA PRO A 74 5.16 -12.46 -5.13
C PRO A 74 5.26 -11.79 -3.75
N THR A 75 5.75 -12.55 -2.79
CA THR A 75 6.08 -12.04 -1.46
C THR A 75 7.09 -10.91 -1.59
N ARG A 76 7.12 -10.01 -0.60
CA ARG A 76 8.09 -8.90 -0.61
C ARG A 76 9.53 -9.40 -0.66
N ARG A 77 9.81 -10.53 -0.02
CA ARG A 77 11.09 -11.24 -0.12
C ARG A 77 11.40 -11.63 -1.56
N GLU A 78 10.49 -12.30 -2.26
CA GLU A 78 10.71 -12.70 -3.67
C GLU A 78 10.94 -11.48 -4.57
N MET A 79 10.20 -10.40 -4.35
CA MET A 79 10.44 -9.14 -5.05
C MET A 79 11.85 -8.57 -4.77
N MET A 80 12.30 -8.59 -3.52
CA MET A 80 13.64 -8.13 -3.14
C MET A 80 14.74 -9.02 -3.72
N GLU A 81 14.54 -10.34 -3.74
CA GLU A 81 15.48 -11.28 -4.34
C GLU A 81 15.59 -11.06 -5.85
N GLN A 82 14.49 -10.74 -6.53
CA GLN A 82 14.49 -10.35 -7.94
C GLN A 82 15.20 -9.01 -8.19
N GLU A 83 15.00 -8.00 -7.33
CA GLU A 83 15.58 -6.66 -7.51
C GLU A 83 17.07 -6.59 -7.11
N LEU A 84 17.48 -7.27 -6.04
CA LEU A 84 18.80 -7.08 -5.40
C LEU A 84 19.65 -8.35 -5.35
N GLY A 85 19.09 -9.51 -5.67
CA GLY A 85 19.73 -10.81 -5.49
C GLY A 85 19.56 -11.40 -4.08
N SER A 86 19.68 -12.72 -3.97
CA SER A 86 19.36 -13.49 -2.75
C SER A 86 20.18 -13.08 -1.52
N GLU A 87 21.48 -12.83 -1.69
CA GLU A 87 22.38 -12.45 -0.59
C GLU A 87 21.98 -11.10 0.03
N ARG A 88 21.77 -10.09 -0.82
CA ARG A 88 21.37 -8.74 -0.38
C ARG A 88 19.96 -8.76 0.21
N ALA A 89 19.03 -9.51 -0.39
CA ALA A 89 17.68 -9.66 0.13
C ALA A 89 17.66 -10.28 1.54
N THR A 90 18.46 -11.32 1.75
CA THR A 90 18.59 -11.98 3.07
C THR A 90 19.11 -11.01 4.13
N LYS A 91 20.09 -10.17 3.79
CA LYS A 91 20.62 -9.17 4.72
C LYS A 91 19.61 -8.08 5.06
N LEU A 92 18.78 -7.68 4.09
CA LEU A 92 17.87 -6.54 4.21
C LEU A 92 16.48 -6.88 4.74
N ILE A 93 16.09 -8.16 4.77
CA ILE A 93 14.74 -8.58 5.19
C ILE A 93 14.37 -8.12 6.60
N LYS A 94 15.36 -8.04 7.51
CA LYS A 94 15.17 -7.53 8.88
C LYS A 94 14.71 -6.07 8.94
N TYR A 95 14.92 -5.31 7.87
CA TYR A 95 14.54 -3.90 7.77
C TYR A 95 13.21 -3.69 7.04
N GLU A 96 12.54 -4.77 6.63
CA GLU A 96 11.22 -4.69 6.01
C GLU A 96 10.19 -4.13 7.00
N GLY A 97 9.41 -3.14 6.56
CA GLY A 97 8.37 -2.52 7.39
C GLY A 97 8.87 -1.66 8.56
N VAL A 98 10.19 -1.56 8.77
CA VAL A 98 10.76 -0.73 9.84
C VAL A 98 10.56 0.75 9.49
N VAL A 99 9.86 1.46 10.36
CA VAL A 99 9.44 2.86 10.18
C VAL A 99 10.35 3.88 10.87
N SER A 100 11.24 3.46 11.76
CA SER A 100 12.20 4.32 12.46
C SER A 100 13.56 3.65 12.49
N LEU A 101 14.40 3.96 11.50
CA LEU A 101 15.75 3.43 11.39
C LEU A 101 16.73 4.29 12.20
N SER A 102 17.70 3.65 12.84
CA SER A 102 18.88 4.38 13.30
C SER A 102 19.70 4.83 12.08
N LYS A 103 20.58 5.81 12.27
CA LYS A 103 21.51 6.24 11.21
C LYS A 103 22.38 5.07 10.73
N ALA A 104 22.81 4.19 11.64
CA ALA A 104 23.62 3.02 11.30
C ALA A 104 22.84 2.01 10.44
N ASP A 105 21.59 1.74 10.80
CA ASP A 105 20.72 0.85 10.01
C ASP A 105 20.47 1.42 8.62
N ALA A 106 20.19 2.72 8.52
CA ALA A 106 19.99 3.40 7.25
C ALA A 106 21.26 3.34 6.37
N MET A 107 22.45 3.51 6.95
CA MET A 107 23.72 3.34 6.24
C MET A 107 23.91 1.90 5.75
N GLU A 108 23.65 0.89 6.59
CA GLU A 108 23.76 -0.51 6.20
C GLU A 108 22.84 -0.83 5.01
N ILE A 109 21.60 -0.34 5.03
CA ILE A 109 20.65 -0.52 3.93
C ILE A 109 21.18 0.17 2.66
N LEU A 110 21.55 1.44 2.74
CA LEU A 110 22.01 2.22 1.59
C LEU A 110 23.26 1.62 0.94
N GLN A 111 24.26 1.20 1.73
CA GLN A 111 25.48 0.56 1.24
C GLN A 111 25.21 -0.83 0.63
N THR A 112 24.17 -1.51 1.08
CA THR A 112 23.81 -2.82 0.53
C THR A 112 23.06 -2.65 -0.80
N ILE A 113 22.21 -1.62 -0.94
CA ILE A 113 21.48 -1.35 -2.19
C ILE A 113 22.40 -0.71 -3.24
N TRP A 114 23.21 0.28 -2.85
CA TRP A 114 24.13 1.05 -3.70
C TRP A 114 25.58 0.95 -3.20
N PRO A 115 26.25 -0.20 -3.34
CA PRO A 115 27.62 -0.40 -2.85
C PRO A 115 28.65 0.50 -3.54
N GLU A 116 28.36 0.98 -4.75
CA GLU A 116 29.21 1.88 -5.52
C GLU A 116 29.06 3.37 -5.15
N ALA A 117 28.06 3.73 -4.34
CA ALA A 117 27.82 5.11 -3.97
C ALA A 117 28.93 5.65 -3.03
N PRO A 118 29.40 6.90 -3.20
CA PRO A 118 30.38 7.51 -2.31
C PRO A 118 29.89 7.57 -0.87
N GLU A 119 30.79 7.31 0.10
CA GLU A 119 30.46 7.27 1.52
C GLU A 119 29.77 8.55 2.01
N LEU A 120 30.21 9.71 1.52
CA LEU A 120 29.61 10.99 1.89
C LEU A 120 28.14 11.10 1.44
N GLU A 121 27.78 10.56 0.28
CA GLU A 121 26.40 10.59 -0.22
C GLU A 121 25.52 9.58 0.52
N VAL A 122 26.07 8.40 0.82
CA VAL A 122 25.42 7.43 1.73
C VAL A 122 25.14 8.07 3.10
N LEU A 123 26.11 8.79 3.66
CA LEU A 123 25.97 9.46 4.94
C LEU A 123 24.85 10.51 4.94
N LYS A 124 24.81 11.36 3.91
CA LYS A 124 23.77 12.38 3.73
C LYS A 124 22.39 11.73 3.61
N ALA A 125 22.24 10.71 2.77
CA ALA A 125 21.00 9.98 2.61
C ALA A 125 20.56 9.27 3.91
N ALA A 126 21.50 8.69 4.66
CA ALA A 126 21.21 8.06 5.95
C ALA A 126 20.72 9.07 7.00
N MET A 127 21.31 10.28 7.02
CA MET A 127 20.84 11.36 7.90
C MET A 127 19.41 11.79 7.58
N ILE A 128 19.07 11.93 6.29
CA ILE A 128 17.71 12.21 5.85
C ILE A 128 16.77 11.09 6.31
N CYS A 129 17.16 9.82 6.10
CA CYS A 129 16.35 8.68 6.50
C CYS A 129 16.08 8.65 8.00
N HIS A 130 17.12 8.85 8.81
CA HIS A 130 16.99 8.89 10.25
C HIS A 130 16.11 10.06 10.73
N HIS A 131 16.33 11.27 10.20
CA HIS A 131 15.61 12.47 10.64
C HIS A 131 14.10 12.41 10.32
N TYR A 132 13.74 11.84 9.16
CA TYR A 132 12.37 11.80 8.66
C TYR A 132 11.69 10.42 8.82
N GLY A 133 12.36 9.46 9.45
CA GLY A 133 11.91 8.07 9.57
C GLY A 133 11.77 7.33 8.23
N LEU A 134 12.49 7.75 7.18
CA LEU A 134 12.40 7.09 5.88
C LEU A 134 13.15 5.76 5.88
N ASN A 135 12.70 4.84 5.02
CA ASN A 135 13.33 3.55 4.82
C ASN A 135 13.74 3.44 3.33
N PRO A 136 15.05 3.41 3.01
CA PRO A 136 15.51 3.28 1.63
C PRO A 136 14.99 2.03 0.93
N LEU A 137 14.80 0.92 1.66
CA LEU A 137 14.26 -0.33 1.13
C LEU A 137 12.81 -0.19 0.62
N MET A 138 12.09 0.82 1.12
CA MET A 138 10.73 1.16 0.70
C MET A 138 10.71 2.18 -0.45
N LYS A 139 11.83 2.38 -1.13
CA LYS A 139 11.97 3.34 -2.26
C LYS A 139 11.67 4.79 -1.83
N HIS A 140 11.95 5.12 -0.57
CA HIS A 140 11.77 6.48 -0.06
C HIS A 140 12.92 7.41 -0.44
N VAL A 141 14.14 6.86 -0.57
CA VAL A 141 15.34 7.60 -0.95
C VAL A 141 16.08 6.79 -2.01
N PHE A 142 16.64 7.48 -3.00
CA PHE A 142 17.47 6.91 -4.06
C PHE A 142 18.81 7.62 -4.10
N LEU A 143 19.87 6.86 -4.37
CA LEU A 143 21.18 7.39 -4.75
C LEU A 143 21.36 7.15 -6.25
N ILE A 144 21.55 8.22 -7.01
CA ILE A 144 21.60 8.16 -8.48
C ILE A 144 22.89 8.83 -8.97
N PRO A 145 23.71 8.12 -9.77
CA PRO A 145 24.86 8.71 -10.43
C PRO A 145 24.43 9.52 -11.67
N PHE A 146 24.92 10.74 -11.78
CA PHE A 146 24.80 11.60 -12.96
C PHE A 146 26.16 11.79 -13.62
N LYS A 147 26.24 11.50 -14.92
CA LYS A 147 27.46 11.74 -15.70
C LYS A 147 27.68 13.24 -15.87
N ARG A 148 28.74 13.77 -15.26
CA ARG A 148 29.18 15.15 -15.47
C ARG A 148 29.82 15.28 -16.85
N ARG A 149 29.29 16.18 -17.68
CA ARG A 149 29.81 16.45 -19.02
C ARG A 149 30.41 17.85 -19.14
N GLN A 150 31.53 17.96 -19.84
CA GLN A 150 32.13 19.24 -20.20
C GLN A 150 32.47 19.21 -21.69
N LYS A 151 31.98 20.19 -22.44
CA LYS A 151 32.14 20.28 -23.91
C LYS A 151 31.75 18.98 -24.65
N GLY A 152 30.67 18.32 -24.21
CA GLY A 152 30.16 17.08 -24.81
C GLY A 152 30.85 15.78 -24.35
N ILE A 153 31.96 15.87 -23.62
CA ILE A 153 32.73 14.71 -23.12
C ILE A 153 32.35 14.44 -21.66
N VAL A 154 32.22 13.16 -21.28
CA VAL A 154 32.03 12.78 -19.87
C VAL A 154 33.35 12.96 -19.12
N VAL A 155 33.35 13.84 -18.12
CA VAL A 155 34.53 14.22 -17.32
C VAL A 155 34.43 13.77 -15.86
N GLY A 156 33.36 13.06 -15.49
CA GLY A 156 33.18 12.51 -14.16
C GLY A 156 31.76 12.05 -13.91
N GLU A 157 31.50 11.71 -12.65
CA GLU A 157 30.20 11.26 -12.15
C GLU A 157 29.93 11.96 -10.82
N ASP A 158 28.75 12.55 -10.69
CA ASP A 158 28.27 13.17 -9.46
C ASP A 158 27.08 12.36 -8.94
N TRP A 159 27.13 11.96 -7.67
CA TRP A 159 26.05 11.21 -7.03
C TRP A 159 25.08 12.16 -6.35
N VAL A 160 23.78 11.91 -6.52
CA VAL A 160 22.71 12.74 -5.97
C VAL A 160 21.74 11.89 -5.18
N THR A 161 21.35 12.40 -4.01
CA THR A 161 20.25 11.85 -3.22
C THR A 161 18.91 12.40 -3.72
N VAL A 162 17.99 11.51 -4.13
CA VAL A 162 16.66 11.87 -4.62
C VAL A 162 15.59 11.28 -3.70
N LEU A 163 14.62 12.11 -3.30
CA LEU A 163 13.45 11.64 -2.54
C LEU A 163 12.43 10.99 -3.47
N GLY A 164 11.96 9.80 -3.09
CA GLY A 164 10.85 9.15 -3.78
C GLY A 164 9.53 9.87 -3.53
N ILE A 165 8.58 9.72 -4.46
CA ILE A 165 7.26 10.36 -4.39
C ILE A 165 6.49 10.00 -3.11
N LYS A 166 6.69 8.78 -2.59
CA LYS A 166 6.06 8.33 -1.34
C LYS A 166 6.72 8.97 -0.10
N ALA A 167 8.00 9.31 -0.18
CA ALA A 167 8.74 9.88 0.93
C ALA A 167 8.32 11.31 1.24
N THR A 168 8.06 12.14 0.23
CA THR A 168 7.62 13.53 0.44
C THR A 168 6.29 13.60 1.18
N ARG A 169 5.33 12.75 0.81
CA ARG A 169 4.04 12.61 1.52
C ARG A 169 4.23 12.10 2.96
N LEU A 170 5.12 11.12 3.15
CA LEU A 170 5.40 10.55 4.47
C LEU A 170 6.12 11.54 5.39
N ILE A 171 7.05 12.34 4.87
CA ILE A 171 7.70 13.45 5.58
C ILE A 171 6.63 14.45 6.03
N ALA A 172 5.76 14.88 5.12
CA ALA A 172 4.69 15.82 5.43
C ALA A 172 3.78 15.30 6.55
N HIS A 173 3.41 14.02 6.53
CA HIS A 173 2.62 13.40 7.59
C HIS A 173 3.34 13.31 8.94
N ARG A 174 4.68 13.22 8.97
CA ARG A 174 5.44 12.98 10.20
C ARG A 174 6.05 14.23 10.83
N CYS A 175 6.31 15.26 10.05
CA CYS A 175 7.05 16.45 10.50
C CYS A 175 6.18 17.64 10.92
N GLY A 176 4.86 17.49 10.90
CA GLY A 176 3.92 18.44 11.48
C GLY A 176 2.52 18.29 10.92
N ASP A 177 1.57 18.95 11.57
CA ASP A 177 0.24 19.11 11.03
C ASP A 177 0.35 19.83 9.68
N PHE A 178 -0.40 19.33 8.70
CA PHE A 178 -0.53 19.95 7.40
C PHE A 178 -2.01 20.14 7.09
N SER A 179 -2.32 21.17 6.32
CA SER A 179 -3.65 21.43 5.81
C SER A 179 -3.63 21.45 4.30
N TYR A 180 -4.78 21.14 3.69
CA TYR A 180 -4.96 21.35 2.27
C TYR A 180 -5.18 22.84 1.98
N LEU A 181 -4.52 23.34 0.94
CA LEU A 181 -4.66 24.72 0.49
C LEU A 181 -5.60 24.85 -0.70
N GLY A 182 -6.38 25.93 -0.72
CA GLY A 182 -7.04 26.42 -1.92
C GLY A 182 -7.96 25.40 -2.59
N ASP A 183 -8.89 24.83 -1.83
CA ASP A 183 -9.88 23.84 -2.29
C ASP A 183 -9.24 22.64 -3.01
N THR A 184 -8.09 22.18 -2.53
CA THR A 184 -7.45 20.95 -3.00
C THR A 184 -7.62 19.83 -1.96
N PRO A 185 -7.54 18.53 -2.30
CA PRO A 185 -7.36 17.97 -3.65
C PRO A 185 -8.57 18.21 -4.56
N ARG A 186 -8.31 18.61 -5.81
CA ARG A 186 -9.35 18.77 -6.85
C ARG A 186 -8.80 18.54 -8.26
N ILE A 187 -9.69 18.47 -9.25
CA ILE A 187 -9.32 18.46 -10.67
C ILE A 187 -8.67 19.80 -11.05
N MET A 188 -7.61 19.73 -11.84
CA MET A 188 -6.90 20.89 -12.38
C MET A 188 -7.73 21.57 -13.45
N THR A 189 -7.78 22.90 -13.39
CA THR A 189 -8.30 23.73 -14.48
C THR A 189 -7.36 23.65 -15.69
N GLU A 190 -7.86 23.93 -16.90
CA GLU A 190 -7.01 23.97 -18.10
C GLU A 190 -5.84 24.96 -17.98
N GLU A 191 -6.05 26.10 -17.31
CA GLU A 191 -5.01 27.08 -17.06
C GLU A 191 -3.89 26.53 -16.17
N GLU A 192 -4.26 25.80 -15.11
CA GLU A 192 -3.29 25.13 -14.25
C GLU A 192 -2.53 24.04 -15.01
N GLN A 193 -3.20 23.28 -15.88
CA GLN A 193 -2.55 22.25 -16.70
C GLN A 193 -1.54 22.89 -17.66
N LYS A 194 -1.94 23.93 -18.41
CA LYS A 194 -1.04 24.68 -19.31
C LYS A 194 0.15 25.26 -18.55
N ARG A 195 -0.06 25.78 -17.34
CA ARG A 195 1.01 26.39 -16.54
C ARG A 195 2.04 25.36 -16.05
N ILE A 196 1.60 24.16 -15.67
CA ILE A 196 2.46 23.14 -15.06
C ILE A 196 3.06 22.19 -16.12
N PHE A 197 2.25 21.74 -17.07
CA PHE A 197 2.61 20.72 -18.06
C PHE A 197 2.84 21.29 -19.46
N GLY A 198 2.57 22.58 -19.70
CA GLY A 198 2.72 23.23 -21.01
C GLY A 198 1.55 23.00 -21.96
N GLU A 199 0.72 22.00 -21.70
CA GLU A 199 -0.43 21.64 -22.51
C GLU A 199 -1.60 21.10 -21.67
N VAL A 200 -2.77 20.98 -22.30
CA VAL A 200 -3.96 20.35 -21.71
C VAL A 200 -4.03 18.92 -22.22
N ASP A 201 -4.01 17.95 -21.31
CA ASP A 201 -4.18 16.54 -21.64
C ASP A 201 -5.65 16.14 -21.43
N ASN A 202 -6.43 16.13 -22.51
CA ASN A 202 -7.85 15.77 -22.47
C ASN A 202 -8.09 14.25 -22.31
N THR A 203 -7.05 13.42 -22.42
CA THR A 203 -7.14 11.98 -22.25
C THR A 203 -7.11 11.55 -20.79
N LYS A 204 -6.70 12.46 -19.89
CA LYS A 204 -6.54 12.20 -18.47
C LYS A 204 -7.29 13.22 -17.62
N VAL A 205 -7.80 12.77 -16.48
CA VAL A 205 -8.15 13.64 -15.36
C VAL A 205 -6.85 13.96 -14.63
N LEU A 206 -6.43 15.22 -14.72
CA LEU A 206 -5.32 15.75 -13.94
C LEU A 206 -5.83 16.38 -12.65
N ALA A 207 -5.29 15.98 -11.51
CA ALA A 207 -5.65 16.49 -10.20
C ALA A 207 -4.46 17.18 -9.54
N ILE A 208 -4.77 18.22 -8.76
CA ILE A 208 -3.79 18.96 -7.97
C ILE A 208 -4.14 18.87 -6.48
N THR A 209 -3.10 18.64 -5.68
CA THR A 209 -3.13 18.69 -4.23
C THR A 209 -2.10 19.71 -3.78
N LYS A 210 -2.47 20.69 -2.96
CA LYS A 210 -1.51 21.63 -2.37
C LYS A 210 -1.57 21.46 -0.86
N LEU A 211 -0.42 21.20 -0.26
CA LEU A 211 -0.29 21.06 1.18
C LEU A 211 0.43 22.28 1.75
N LYS A 212 0.06 22.69 2.96
CA LYS A 212 0.81 23.67 3.77
C LYS A 212 1.06 23.12 5.15
N ASP A 213 2.30 23.20 5.60
CA ASP A 213 2.66 22.84 6.98
C ASP A 213 2.52 24.04 7.93
N THR A 214 2.59 23.76 9.24
CA THR A 214 2.57 24.78 10.31
C THR A 214 3.75 25.75 10.29
N LYS A 215 4.80 25.47 9.52
CA LYS A 215 5.99 26.32 9.35
C LYS A 215 5.89 27.23 8.13
N GLY A 216 4.78 27.14 7.38
CA GLY A 216 4.52 27.94 6.20
C GLY A 216 5.11 27.38 4.90
N ASN A 217 5.67 26.17 4.90
CA ASN A 217 6.13 25.51 3.69
C ASN A 217 4.94 24.98 2.90
N GLU A 218 5.00 25.11 1.57
CA GLU A 218 3.93 24.67 0.67
C GLU A 218 4.47 23.66 -0.34
N ALA A 219 3.72 22.58 -0.55
CA ALA A 219 4.08 21.51 -1.48
C ALA A 219 2.92 21.20 -2.43
N PRO A 220 3.07 21.44 -3.75
CA PRO A 220 2.13 20.94 -4.73
C PRO A 220 2.43 19.47 -5.09
N GLY A 221 1.38 18.68 -5.24
CA GLY A 221 1.40 17.32 -5.76
C GLY A 221 0.39 17.20 -6.90
N TYR A 222 0.73 16.37 -7.88
CA TYR A 222 -0.10 16.15 -9.07
C TYR A 222 -0.45 14.67 -9.19
N GLY A 223 -1.66 14.38 -9.63
CA GLY A 223 -2.12 13.03 -9.97
C GLY A 223 -2.73 13.01 -11.36
N SER A 224 -2.67 11.88 -12.04
CA SER A 224 -3.23 11.70 -13.38
C SER A 224 -3.93 10.35 -13.48
N TRP A 225 -5.16 10.35 -13.97
CA TRP A 225 -5.94 9.13 -14.24
C TRP A 225 -6.47 9.15 -15.67
N PRO A 226 -6.50 8.02 -16.40
CA PRO A 226 -7.24 7.94 -17.66
C PRO A 226 -8.71 8.31 -17.43
N LYS A 227 -9.28 9.14 -18.32
CA LYS A 227 -10.62 9.73 -18.12
C LYS A 227 -11.74 8.69 -18.09
N ASP A 228 -11.55 7.58 -18.79
CA ASP A 228 -12.55 6.54 -19.00
C ASP A 228 -12.31 5.28 -18.12
N GLU A 229 -11.32 5.31 -17.24
CA GLU A 229 -11.02 4.20 -16.34
C GLU A 229 -11.39 4.54 -14.90
N GLN A 230 -11.81 3.53 -14.13
CA GLN A 230 -12.00 3.72 -12.69
C GLN A 230 -10.65 4.00 -12.03
N PRO A 231 -10.59 4.93 -11.05
CA PRO A 231 -9.37 5.18 -10.31
C PRO A 231 -8.85 3.90 -9.64
N TYR A 232 -7.62 3.51 -9.95
CA TYR A 232 -6.86 2.45 -9.28
C TYR A 232 -5.58 3.04 -8.69
N GLY A 233 -5.05 2.43 -7.61
CA GLY A 233 -3.91 2.93 -6.84
C GLY A 233 -2.90 1.84 -6.49
#